data_AF-A0A2E6VBM1-F1
#
_entry.id   AF-A0A2E6VBM1-F1
#
_cell.length_a   1.000
_cell.length_b   1.000
_cell.length_c   1.000
_cell.angle_alpha   90.00
_cell.angle_beta   90.00
_cell.angle_gamma   90.00
#
_symmetry.space_group_name_H-M   'P 1'
#
loop_
_entity.id
_entity.type
_entity.pdbx_description
1 polymer ?
#
loop_
_entity_poly.entity_id
_entity_poly.type
_entity_poly.pdbx_seq_one_letter_code
_entity_poly.pdbx_strand_id
1 'polypeptide(L)'
;METQDIRIGFKKLFGNEKYIHFVLTLYEAFPLRKRLFFWQEQLLKDFTNKFDLEPIEIEQVYEIFNHCPVHNYELKDDNVLIVDGNEISSKVSYEREKELFPMANINAPRDLERFNYPKDVNVVYCEKCRELKRV
;
A
#
# COMPACT_ATOMS: atom_id res chain seq x y z
N MET A 1 -28.24 -0.64 -5.27
CA MET A 1 -27.59 -1.37 -4.16
C MET A 1 -26.71 -0.37 -3.42
N GLU A 2 -26.74 -0.31 -2.09
CA GLU A 2 -25.91 0.66 -1.36
C GLU A 2 -24.42 0.28 -1.42
N THR A 3 -23.52 1.24 -1.21
CA THR A 3 -22.06 1.02 -1.27
C THR A 3 -21.60 -0.05 -0.29
N GLN A 4 -22.19 -0.08 0.91
CA GLN A 4 -21.94 -1.10 1.92
C GLN A 4 -22.33 -2.50 1.44
N ASP A 5 -23.48 -2.65 0.79
CA ASP A 5 -23.96 -3.92 0.25
C ASP A 5 -23.05 -4.43 -0.87
N ILE A 6 -22.53 -3.53 -1.71
CA ILE A 6 -21.54 -3.87 -2.74
C ILE A 6 -20.29 -4.45 -2.09
N ARG A 7 -19.73 -3.79 -1.07
CA ARG A 7 -18.53 -4.30 -0.37
C ARG A 7 -18.75 -5.66 0.25
N ILE A 8 -19.87 -5.84 0.96
CA ILE A 8 -20.21 -7.10 1.62
C ILE A 8 -20.42 -8.21 0.58
N GLY A 9 -21.16 -7.93 -0.48
CA GLY A 9 -21.39 -8.87 -1.59
C GLY A 9 -20.10 -9.27 -2.29
N PHE A 10 -19.24 -8.30 -2.59
CA PHE A 10 -17.96 -8.51 -3.25
C PHE A 10 -17.04 -9.39 -2.38
N LYS A 11 -16.91 -9.07 -1.09
CA LYS A 11 -16.16 -9.85 -0.12
C LYS A 11 -16.70 -11.28 0.02
N LYS A 12 -18.03 -11.46 0.02
CA LYS A 12 -18.67 -12.77 0.10
C LYS A 12 -18.44 -13.60 -1.16
N LEU A 13 -18.39 -12.96 -2.33
CA LEU A 13 -18.20 -13.64 -3.62
C LEU A 13 -16.77 -14.15 -3.80
N PHE A 14 -15.78 -13.29 -3.56
CA PHE A 14 -14.37 -13.60 -3.88
C PHE A 14 -13.53 -14.03 -2.69
N GLY A 15 -14.05 -13.89 -1.47
CA GLY A 15 -13.35 -14.19 -0.23
C GLY A 15 -12.54 -13.01 0.30
N ASN A 16 -12.13 -13.13 1.57
CA ASN A 16 -11.49 -12.06 2.32
C ASN A 16 -10.12 -11.67 1.76
N GLU A 17 -9.30 -12.64 1.36
CA GLU A 17 -7.94 -12.39 0.85
C GLU A 17 -7.96 -11.56 -0.44
N LYS A 18 -8.79 -11.98 -1.42
CA LYS A 18 -8.95 -11.25 -2.68
C LYS A 18 -9.53 -9.87 -2.45
N TYR A 19 -10.48 -9.73 -1.54
CA TYR A 19 -11.04 -8.43 -1.17
C TYR A 19 -9.98 -7.50 -0.56
N ILE A 20 -9.17 -7.99 0.39
CA ILE A 20 -8.08 -7.21 0.98
C ILE A 20 -7.10 -6.77 -0.10
N HIS A 21 -6.65 -7.70 -0.95
CA HIS A 21 -5.71 -7.39 -2.02
C HIS A 21 -6.28 -6.39 -3.01
N PHE A 22 -7.55 -6.55 -3.41
CA PHE A 22 -8.26 -5.60 -4.28
C PHE A 22 -8.21 -4.18 -3.73
N VAL A 23 -8.59 -4.00 -2.47
CA VAL A 23 -8.65 -2.67 -1.83
C VAL A 23 -7.25 -2.08 -1.67
N LEU A 24 -6.26 -2.84 -1.18
CA LEU A 24 -4.92 -2.31 -0.96
C LEU A 24 -4.23 -1.89 -2.26
N THR A 25 -4.41 -2.65 -3.33
CA THR A 25 -3.84 -2.33 -4.65
C THR A 25 -4.43 -1.08 -5.29
N LEU A 26 -5.61 -0.59 -4.84
CA LEU A 26 -6.10 0.74 -5.25
C LEU A 26 -5.14 1.87 -4.81
N TYR A 27 -4.35 1.64 -3.76
CA TYR A 27 -3.49 2.65 -3.15
C TYR A 27 -1.99 2.35 -3.24
N GLU A 28 -1.60 1.23 -3.88
CA GLU A 28 -0.19 0.88 -4.10
C GLU A 28 0.46 1.83 -5.13
N ALA A 29 0.97 2.96 -4.62
CA ALA A 29 2.09 3.80 -5.09
C ALA A 29 2.29 4.14 -6.58
N PHE A 30 1.34 3.85 -7.48
CA PHE A 30 1.33 4.42 -8.84
C PHE A 30 0.15 5.41 -9.00
N PRO A 31 0.22 6.60 -8.36
CA PRO A 31 -0.80 7.65 -8.50
C PRO A 31 -0.96 8.18 -9.94
N LEU A 32 -0.12 7.74 -10.89
CA LEU A 32 -0.24 8.06 -12.31
C LEU A 32 -1.22 7.15 -13.07
N ARG A 33 -1.72 6.07 -12.47
CA ARG A 33 -2.66 5.16 -13.12
C ARG A 33 -4.09 5.50 -12.70
N LYS A 34 -4.76 6.34 -13.48
CA LYS A 34 -6.23 6.45 -13.49
C LYS A 34 -6.87 5.22 -14.13
N ARG A 35 -6.41 4.02 -13.74
CA ARG A 35 -6.88 2.74 -14.26
C ARG A 35 -6.68 1.65 -13.24
N LEU A 36 -7.58 0.69 -13.24
CA LEU A 36 -7.43 -0.53 -12.48
C LEU A 36 -6.44 -1.48 -13.18
N PHE A 37 -5.93 -2.47 -12.44
CA PHE A 37 -5.26 -3.59 -13.08
C PHE A 37 -6.28 -4.49 -13.78
N PHE A 38 -5.87 -5.17 -14.85
CA PHE A 38 -6.72 -6.10 -15.60
C PHE A 38 -7.46 -7.11 -14.70
N TRP A 39 -6.79 -7.61 -13.66
CA TRP A 39 -7.41 -8.55 -12.71
C TRP A 39 -8.47 -7.87 -11.82
N GLN A 40 -8.28 -6.60 -11.44
CA GLN A 40 -9.28 -5.84 -10.69
C GLN A 40 -10.50 -5.55 -11.57
N GLU A 41 -10.29 -5.18 -12.84
CA GLU A 41 -11.37 -4.99 -13.82
C GLU A 41 -12.17 -6.27 -14.03
N GLN A 42 -11.48 -7.41 -14.17
CA GLN A 42 -12.13 -8.70 -14.33
C GLN A 42 -12.98 -9.06 -13.10
N LEU A 43 -12.47 -8.83 -11.88
CA LEU A 43 -13.25 -9.08 -10.65
C LEU A 43 -14.49 -8.19 -10.56
N LEU A 44 -14.38 -6.91 -10.91
CA LEU A 44 -15.54 -6.01 -10.94
C LEU A 44 -16.56 -6.47 -11.98
N LYS A 45 -16.11 -6.82 -13.18
CA LYS A 45 -16.99 -7.32 -14.25
C LYS A 45 -17.69 -8.62 -13.87
N ASP A 46 -16.97 -9.56 -13.26
CA ASP A 46 -17.54 -10.82 -12.78
C ASP A 46 -18.58 -10.57 -11.67
N PHE A 47 -18.33 -9.58 -10.81
CA PHE A 47 -19.27 -9.16 -9.77
C PHE A 47 -20.52 -8.51 -10.36
N THR A 48 -20.38 -7.50 -11.22
CA THR A 48 -21.52 -6.79 -11.80
C THR A 48 -22.38 -7.73 -12.63
N ASN A 49 -21.77 -8.61 -13.44
CA ASN A 49 -22.50 -9.62 -14.20
C ASN A 49 -23.27 -10.61 -13.31
N LYS A 50 -22.68 -11.03 -12.18
CA LYS A 50 -23.31 -12.00 -11.27
C LYS A 50 -24.52 -11.43 -10.54
N PHE A 51 -24.50 -10.13 -10.25
CA PHE A 51 -25.56 -9.45 -9.51
C PHE A 51 -26.46 -8.59 -10.40
N ASP A 52 -26.33 -8.70 -11.73
CA ASP A 52 -27.08 -7.92 -12.73
C ASP A 52 -27.04 -6.40 -12.43
N LEU A 53 -25.83 -5.90 -12.19
CA LEU A 53 -25.55 -4.50 -11.90
C LEU A 53 -24.97 -3.81 -13.13
N GLU A 54 -25.22 -2.50 -13.21
CA GLU A 54 -24.51 -1.63 -14.14
C GLU A 54 -22.98 -1.69 -13.90
N PRO A 55 -22.16 -1.49 -14.95
CA PRO A 55 -20.72 -1.36 -14.81
C PRO A 55 -20.35 -0.28 -13.79
N ILE A 56 -19.39 -0.60 -12.92
CA ILE A 56 -18.88 0.33 -11.92
C ILE A 56 -17.70 1.08 -12.54
N GLU A 57 -17.85 2.39 -12.72
CA GLU A 57 -16.81 3.27 -13.24
C GLU A 57 -15.70 3.49 -12.21
N ILE A 58 -14.50 3.85 -12.67
CA ILE A 58 -13.32 3.93 -11.79
C ILE A 58 -13.47 4.93 -10.65
N GLU A 59 -14.15 6.06 -10.87
CA GLU A 59 -14.44 7.05 -9.83
C GLU A 59 -15.30 6.43 -8.71
N GLN A 60 -16.29 5.64 -9.09
CA GLN A 60 -17.18 4.95 -8.14
C GLN A 60 -16.44 3.85 -7.37
N VAL A 61 -15.41 3.23 -7.96
CA VAL A 61 -14.61 2.21 -7.25
C VAL A 61 -13.95 2.81 -6.02
N TYR A 62 -13.35 3.99 -6.12
CA TYR A 62 -12.76 4.64 -4.94
C TYR A 62 -13.86 5.00 -3.92
N GLU A 63 -15.00 5.53 -4.34
CA GLU A 63 -16.11 5.84 -3.41
C GLU A 63 -16.64 4.59 -2.67
N ILE A 64 -16.80 3.48 -3.37
CA ILE A 64 -17.31 2.23 -2.81
C ILE A 64 -16.28 1.59 -1.87
N PHE A 65 -15.02 1.51 -2.31
CA PHE A 65 -13.97 0.70 -1.69
C PHE A 65 -12.98 1.51 -0.81
N ASN A 66 -13.20 2.81 -0.58
CA ASN A 66 -12.40 3.65 0.34
C ASN A 66 -12.59 3.31 1.82
N HIS A 67 -12.55 2.04 2.19
CA HIS A 67 -12.70 1.55 3.55
C HIS A 67 -11.66 0.49 3.84
N CYS A 68 -11.10 0.53 5.04
CA CYS A 68 -10.11 -0.44 5.50
C CYS A 68 -10.72 -1.85 5.46
N PRO A 69 -10.09 -2.81 4.77
CA PRO A 69 -10.68 -4.13 4.59
C PRO A 69 -10.68 -4.97 5.89
N VAL A 70 -9.94 -4.51 6.92
CA VAL A 70 -9.86 -5.13 8.25
C VAL A 70 -10.88 -4.52 9.21
N HIS A 71 -10.87 -3.19 9.38
CA HIS A 71 -11.69 -2.51 10.39
C HIS A 71 -13.02 -1.96 9.84
N ASN A 72 -13.18 -1.87 8.52
CA ASN A 72 -14.33 -1.27 7.85
C ASN A 72 -14.59 0.20 8.22
N TYR A 73 -13.52 0.93 8.55
CA TYR A 73 -13.52 2.39 8.69
C TYR A 73 -13.01 3.02 7.41
N GLU A 74 -13.45 4.24 7.12
CA GLU A 74 -12.98 5.03 5.98
C GLU A 74 -11.44 5.16 5.99
N LEU A 75 -10.83 5.07 4.81
CA LEU A 75 -9.41 5.29 4.62
C LEU A 75 -9.14 6.79 4.41
N LYS A 76 -8.13 7.29 5.09
CA LYS A 76 -7.64 8.67 5.04
C LYS A 76 -6.22 8.68 4.52
N ASP A 77 -5.92 9.66 3.68
CA ASP A 77 -4.55 9.92 3.25
C ASP A 77 -3.74 10.55 4.40
N ASP A 78 -2.46 10.18 4.50
CA ASP A 78 -1.45 10.92 5.24
C ASP A 78 -0.15 10.94 4.48
N ASN A 79 0.73 11.84 4.90
CA ASN A 79 2.11 11.87 4.51
C ASN A 79 2.97 11.53 5.73
N VAL A 80 3.78 10.48 5.64
CA VAL A 80 4.63 10.03 6.75
C VAL A 80 6.10 10.10 6.35
N LEU A 81 6.91 10.64 7.27
CA LEU A 81 8.36 10.65 7.18
C LEU A 81 8.90 9.22 7.22
N ILE A 82 9.70 8.86 6.23
CA ILE A 82 10.52 7.65 6.24
C ILE A 82 11.72 7.94 7.14
N VAL A 83 11.75 7.31 8.31
CA VAL A 83 12.92 7.33 9.19
C VAL A 83 13.78 6.13 8.82
N ASP A 84 14.91 6.38 8.17
CA ASP A 84 15.90 5.35 7.89
C ASP A 84 16.52 4.89 9.21
N GLY A 85 16.27 3.65 9.60
CA GLY A 85 16.88 3.02 10.79
C GLY A 85 18.36 2.68 10.62
N ASN A 86 18.92 2.91 9.44
CA ASN A 86 20.34 2.84 9.21
C ASN A 86 20.98 4.12 9.75
N GLU A 87 21.42 4.08 11.01
CA GLU A 87 22.39 5.06 11.48
C GLU A 87 23.57 5.01 10.51
N ILE A 88 23.85 6.15 9.87
CA ILE A 88 25.05 6.29 9.05
C ILE A 88 26.23 6.06 10.01
N SER A 89 26.87 4.89 9.91
CA SER A 89 28.05 4.61 10.69
C SER A 89 29.08 5.69 10.37
N SER A 90 29.70 6.27 11.41
CA SER A 90 30.68 7.33 11.20
C SER A 90 31.76 6.86 10.22
N LYS A 91 32.27 7.75 9.36
CA LYS A 91 33.34 7.43 8.40
C LYS A 91 34.52 6.70 9.05
N VAL A 92 34.79 7.00 10.33
CA VAL A 92 35.82 6.35 11.15
C VAL A 92 35.49 4.87 11.43
N SER A 93 34.24 4.52 11.71
CA SER A 93 33.81 3.13 11.91
C SER A 93 33.94 2.31 10.63
N TYR A 94 33.50 2.88 9.50
CA TYR A 94 33.57 2.22 8.19
C TYR A 94 35.02 1.91 7.76
N GLU A 95 35.94 2.86 7.89
CA GLU A 95 37.36 2.62 7.54
C GLU A 95 37.99 1.54 8.43
N ARG A 96 37.64 1.52 9.72
CA ARG A 96 38.12 0.47 10.65
C ARG A 96 37.55 -0.91 10.30
N GLU A 97 36.26 -0.99 10.01
CA GLU A 97 35.58 -2.26 9.73
C GLU A 97 35.95 -2.82 8.36
N LYS A 98 36.27 -1.98 7.38
CA LYS A 98 36.74 -2.38 6.05
C LYS A 98 38.06 -3.17 6.11
N GLU A 99 38.94 -2.87 7.05
CA GLU A 99 40.18 -3.64 7.23
C GLU A 99 39.93 -5.00 7.90
N LEU A 100 38.95 -5.06 8.81
CA LEU A 100 38.62 -6.27 9.58
C LEU A 100 37.72 -7.24 8.80
N PHE A 101 36.82 -6.70 7.98
CA PHE A 101 35.82 -7.45 7.21
C PHE A 101 35.78 -6.95 5.74
N PRO A 102 36.87 -7.09 4.98
CA PRO A 102 37.00 -6.51 3.64
C PRO A 102 35.95 -6.99 2.64
N MET A 103 35.44 -8.22 2.83
CA MET A 103 34.40 -8.80 1.97
C MET A 103 32.99 -8.33 2.32
N ALA A 104 32.74 -7.87 3.55
CA ALA A 104 31.42 -7.37 3.98
C ALA A 104 31.06 -6.04 3.30
N ASN A 105 32.06 -5.24 2.94
CA ASN A 105 31.91 -3.92 2.34
C ASN A 105 32.00 -3.92 0.80
N ILE A 106 32.14 -5.10 0.14
CA ILE A 106 32.21 -5.19 -1.33
C ILE A 106 30.89 -4.77 -1.99
N ASN A 107 29.75 -5.08 -1.35
CA ASN A 107 28.41 -4.77 -1.84
C ASN A 107 27.72 -3.66 -1.04
N ALA A 108 28.38 -3.12 0.00
CA ALA A 108 27.88 -1.92 0.66
C ALA A 108 27.88 -0.79 -0.38
N PRO A 109 26.72 -0.16 -0.67
CA PRO A 109 26.68 0.89 -1.67
C PRO A 109 27.69 1.97 -1.28
N ARG A 110 28.71 2.20 -2.13
CA ARG A 110 29.75 3.23 -1.90
C ARG A 110 29.20 4.66 -1.80
N ASP A 111 27.91 4.81 -2.03
CA ASP A 111 27.24 6.09 -2.25
C ASP A 111 25.83 6.00 -1.66
N LEU A 112 25.75 6.02 -0.32
CA LEU A 112 24.47 6.13 0.40
C LEU A 112 23.72 7.41 0.01
N GLU A 113 24.42 8.44 -0.48
CA GLU A 113 23.82 9.67 -1.03
C GLU A 113 23.12 9.46 -2.39
N ARG A 114 23.53 8.43 -3.16
CA ARG A 114 22.98 8.16 -4.49
C ARG A 114 21.60 7.50 -4.45
N PHE A 115 21.27 6.86 -3.32
CA PHE A 115 19.93 6.36 -3.05
C PHE A 115 19.15 7.39 -2.23
N ASN A 116 18.77 8.49 -2.88
CA ASN A 116 17.88 9.48 -2.29
C ASN A 116 16.46 8.90 -2.28
N TYR A 117 16.19 7.97 -1.35
CA TYR A 117 14.84 7.49 -1.11
C TYR A 117 13.95 8.67 -0.72
N PRO A 118 12.68 8.68 -1.13
CA PRO A 118 11.75 9.72 -0.71
C PRO A 118 11.78 9.81 0.82
N LYS A 119 12.00 11.01 1.36
CA LYS A 119 11.98 11.25 2.81
C LYS A 119 10.56 11.18 3.37
N ASP A 120 9.57 11.31 2.49
CA ASP A 120 8.16 11.27 2.81
C ASP A 120 7.44 10.32 1.85
N VAL A 121 6.48 9.56 2.36
CA VAL A 121 5.63 8.68 1.56
C VAL A 121 4.17 8.94 1.88
N ASN A 122 3.35 8.98 0.83
CA ASN A 122 1.91 9.04 0.99
C ASN A 122 1.40 7.65 1.37
N VAL A 123 0.63 7.58 2.45
CA VAL A 123 0.04 6.35 2.98
C VAL A 123 -1.45 6.55 3.17
N VAL A 124 -2.20 5.47 3.05
CA VAL A 124 -3.61 5.42 3.47
C VAL A 124 -3.74 4.61 4.76
N TYR A 125 -4.59 5.08 5.66
CA TYR A 125 -4.85 4.42 6.93
C TYR A 125 -6.30 4.63 7.37
N CYS A 126 -6.80 3.76 8.25
CA CYS A 126 -8.00 4.07 9.02
C CYS A 126 -7.62 4.38 10.48
N GLU A 127 -8.48 5.10 11.19
CA GLU A 127 -8.22 5.53 12.58
C GLU A 127 -7.88 4.35 13.50
N LYS A 128 -8.59 3.22 13.37
CA LYS A 128 -8.31 2.00 14.11
C LYS A 128 -6.92 1.41 13.85
N CYS A 129 -6.41 1.48 12.62
CA CYS A 129 -5.03 1.05 12.34
C CYS A 129 -3.99 1.92 13.03
N ARG A 130 -4.29 3.21 13.32
CA ARG A 130 -3.36 4.12 14.01
C ARG A 130 -3.37 4.01 15.52
N GLU A 131 -4.50 3.62 16.11
CA GLU A 131 -4.60 3.42 17.57
C GLU A 131 -3.57 2.41 18.09
N LEU A 132 -3.21 1.40 17.26
CA LEU A 132 -2.27 0.33 17.61
C LEU A 132 -0.78 0.77 17.74
N LYS A 133 -0.44 2.03 17.45
CA LYS A 133 0.95 2.54 17.51
C LYS A 133 1.32 3.29 18.81
N ARG A 134 0.49 3.23 19.86
CA ARG A 134 0.82 3.82 21.19
C ARG A 134 1.25 2.76 22.21
N VAL A 135 2.26 1.95 21.87
CA VAL A 135 2.95 1.05 22.81
C VAL A 135 4.44 1.36 22.77
#